data_AF-A0A5J5EG99-F1
#
_entry.id   AF-A0A5J5EG99-F1
#
_cell.length_a   1.000
_cell.length_b   1.000
_cell.length_c   1.000
_cell.angle_alpha   90.00
_cell.angle_beta   90.00
_cell.angle_gamma   90.00
#
_symmetry.space_group_name_H-M   'P 1'
#
loop_
_entity.id
_entity.type
_entity.pdbx_description
1 polymer ?
#
loop_
_entity_poly.entity_id
_entity_poly.type
_entity_poly.pdbx_seq_one_letter_code
_entity_poly.pdbx_strand_id
1 'polypeptide(L)'
;MDEAIASYYRPGQLRFLFAHLLVDLATPAIELWERYKESLSLDFRLHAPSHAAEKQALHQIEAYLAARGAALADFGLSTGEHRPREVEMEIEAFESRMDVLWNQAQLAVSQMNPEQAICYHTVLDDCWSDGPHRLYFIDGKAGRGKTFLVRAICDTLRSQADIAIIAGSTALSATLYERGRTAHSVFGIPVLDASPFELWISDLQC
;
A
#
# COMPACT_ATOMS: atom_id res chain seq x y z
N MET A 1 12.97 -26.62 -14.05
CA MET A 1 11.79 -25.72 -13.95
C MET A 1 11.04 -25.66 -15.27
N ASP A 2 11.68 -25.28 -16.39
CA ASP A 2 11.03 -25.23 -17.72
C ASP A 2 10.31 -26.54 -18.10
N GLU A 3 10.96 -27.69 -17.90
CA GLU A 3 10.36 -29.02 -18.18
C GLU A 3 9.16 -29.34 -17.28
N ALA A 4 9.19 -28.92 -16.01
CA ALA A 4 8.10 -29.15 -15.07
C ALA A 4 6.86 -28.30 -15.42
N ILE A 5 7.07 -27.06 -15.87
CA ILE A 5 6.01 -26.19 -16.38
C ILE A 5 5.40 -26.77 -17.67
N ALA A 6 6.26 -27.20 -18.60
CA ALA A 6 5.83 -27.85 -19.85
C ALA A 6 5.06 -29.17 -19.59
N SER A 7 5.31 -29.82 -18.45
CA SER A 7 4.63 -31.03 -18.00
C SER A 7 3.37 -30.77 -17.15
N TYR A 8 2.84 -29.54 -17.14
CA TYR A 8 1.60 -29.15 -16.44
C TYR A 8 1.60 -29.39 -14.91
N TYR A 9 2.75 -29.25 -14.25
CA TYR A 9 2.79 -29.29 -12.78
C TYR A 9 1.94 -28.17 -12.20
N ARG A 10 1.19 -28.47 -11.13
CA ARG A 10 0.39 -27.45 -10.43
C ARG A 10 1.32 -26.43 -9.75
N PRO A 11 0.94 -25.15 -9.62
CA PRO A 11 1.77 -24.13 -8.96
C PRO A 11 2.30 -24.54 -7.58
N GLY A 12 1.48 -25.21 -6.76
CA GLY A 12 1.94 -25.77 -5.48
C GLY A 12 3.05 -26.82 -5.59
N GLN A 13 3.02 -27.67 -6.62
CA GLN A 13 4.09 -28.64 -6.89
C GLN A 13 5.36 -27.95 -7.42
N LEU A 14 5.20 -26.88 -8.23
CA LEU A 14 6.32 -26.05 -8.67
C LEU A 14 7.00 -25.37 -7.49
N ARG A 15 6.24 -24.83 -6.52
CA ARG A 15 6.78 -24.25 -5.29
C ARG A 15 7.53 -25.26 -4.43
N PHE A 16 7.00 -26.48 -4.31
CA PHE A 16 7.69 -27.57 -3.61
C PHE A 16 9.01 -27.96 -4.29
N LEU A 17 9.01 -28.09 -5.62
CA LEU A 17 10.21 -28.35 -6.41
C LEU A 17 11.22 -27.20 -6.25
N PHE A 18 10.77 -25.95 -6.36
CA PHE A 18 11.59 -24.76 -6.20
C PHE A 18 12.34 -24.77 -4.86
N ALA A 19 11.64 -25.05 -3.74
CA ALA A 19 12.28 -25.16 -2.43
C ALA A 19 13.38 -26.25 -2.38
N HIS A 20 13.19 -27.37 -3.07
CA HIS A 20 14.22 -28.41 -3.18
C HIS A 20 15.41 -27.96 -4.03
N LEU A 21 15.18 -27.25 -5.14
CA LEU A 21 16.27 -26.72 -5.98
C LEU A 21 17.15 -25.73 -5.20
N LEU A 22 16.56 -24.96 -4.29
CA LEU A 22 17.32 -24.03 -3.44
C LEU A 22 18.21 -24.77 -2.45
N VAL A 23 17.65 -25.74 -1.71
CA VAL A 23 18.37 -26.45 -0.64
C VAL A 23 19.39 -27.44 -1.21
N ASP A 24 19.03 -28.17 -2.27
CA ASP A 24 19.78 -29.34 -2.71
C ASP A 24 20.77 -29.06 -3.86
N LEU A 25 20.63 -27.93 -4.56
CA LEU A 25 21.37 -27.70 -5.82
C LEU A 25 22.14 -26.36 -5.89
N ALA A 26 22.31 -25.64 -4.78
CA ALA A 26 23.09 -24.38 -4.72
C ALA A 26 22.78 -23.42 -5.90
N THR A 27 21.49 -23.27 -6.21
CA THR A 27 21.02 -22.52 -7.38
C THR A 27 20.93 -21.01 -7.08
N PRO A 28 21.08 -20.13 -8.09
CA PRO A 28 20.93 -18.69 -7.90
C PRO A 28 19.45 -18.35 -7.64
N ALA A 29 19.08 -18.30 -6.37
CA ALA A 29 17.69 -18.24 -5.93
C ALA A 29 16.93 -17.00 -6.44
N ILE A 30 17.58 -15.83 -6.43
CA ILE A 30 16.99 -14.57 -6.89
C ILE A 30 16.68 -14.63 -8.39
N GLU A 31 17.63 -15.10 -9.21
CA GLU A 31 17.43 -15.22 -10.66
C GLU A 31 16.32 -16.23 -10.99
N LEU A 32 16.27 -17.34 -10.26
CA LEU A 32 15.27 -18.38 -10.44
C LEU A 32 13.89 -17.89 -10.00
N TRP A 33 13.80 -17.11 -8.92
CA TRP A 33 12.58 -16.46 -8.49
C TRP A 33 12.07 -15.49 -9.56
N GLU A 34 12.89 -14.54 -10.01
CA GLU A 34 12.49 -13.56 -11.02
C GLU A 34 12.01 -14.21 -12.32
N ARG A 35 12.63 -15.32 -12.73
CA ARG A 35 12.25 -16.05 -13.94
C ARG A 35 10.94 -16.81 -13.80
N TYR A 36 10.60 -17.33 -12.62
CA TYR A 36 9.49 -18.27 -12.44
C TYR A 36 8.37 -17.80 -11.50
N LYS A 37 8.49 -16.63 -10.87
CA LYS A 37 7.51 -16.10 -9.90
C LYS A 37 6.07 -16.11 -10.41
N GLU A 38 5.86 -15.79 -11.68
CA GLU A 38 4.54 -15.80 -12.31
C GLU A 38 3.89 -17.20 -12.33
N SER A 39 4.67 -18.22 -12.66
CA SER A 39 4.21 -19.61 -12.70
C SER A 39 4.04 -20.17 -11.28
N LEU A 40 4.91 -19.74 -10.36
CA LEU A 40 4.88 -20.12 -8.96
C LEU A 40 3.72 -19.47 -8.20
N SER A 41 3.17 -18.35 -8.65
CA SER A 41 2.07 -17.64 -8.00
C SER A 41 0.72 -17.76 -8.72
N LEU A 42 0.66 -18.55 -9.80
CA LEU A 42 -0.47 -18.55 -10.74
C LEU A 42 -1.83 -18.89 -10.10
N ASP A 43 -1.83 -19.80 -9.13
CA ASP A 43 -3.04 -20.19 -8.38
C ASP A 43 -3.55 -19.08 -7.45
N PHE A 44 -2.65 -18.26 -6.90
CA PHE A 44 -3.03 -17.11 -6.07
C PHE A 44 -3.49 -15.91 -6.89
N ARG A 45 -2.99 -15.76 -8.13
CA ARG A 45 -3.41 -14.68 -9.05
C ARG A 45 -4.91 -14.70 -9.37
N LEU A 46 -5.59 -15.83 -9.16
CA LEU A 46 -7.04 -15.91 -9.33
C LEU A 46 -7.80 -15.11 -8.26
N HIS A 47 -7.19 -14.84 -7.11
CA HIS A 47 -7.86 -14.28 -5.93
C HIS A 47 -7.15 -13.05 -5.36
N ALA A 48 -5.98 -12.71 -5.89
CA ALA A 48 -5.13 -11.61 -5.43
C ALA A 48 -4.36 -10.96 -6.60
N PRO A 49 -3.99 -9.67 -6.50
CA PRO A 49 -3.10 -9.01 -7.46
C PRO A 49 -1.71 -9.65 -7.49
N SER A 50 -0.88 -9.32 -8.51
CA SER A 50 0.39 -10.02 -8.77
C SER A 50 1.33 -10.02 -7.56
N HIS A 51 1.51 -8.86 -6.92
CA HIS A 51 2.43 -8.76 -5.78
C HIS A 51 1.97 -9.60 -4.58
N ALA A 52 0.68 -9.54 -4.23
CA ALA A 52 0.12 -10.35 -3.15
C ALA A 52 0.16 -11.85 -3.47
N ALA A 53 -0.10 -12.23 -4.73
CA ALA A 53 0.02 -13.61 -5.19
C ALA A 53 1.48 -14.12 -5.08
N GLU A 54 2.45 -13.29 -5.49
CA GLU A 54 3.88 -13.58 -5.37
C GLU A 54 4.31 -13.74 -3.91
N LYS A 55 3.86 -12.85 -3.02
CA LYS A 55 4.12 -12.93 -1.58
C LYS A 55 3.53 -14.20 -0.96
N GLN A 56 2.30 -14.56 -1.33
CA GLN A 56 1.65 -15.78 -0.86
C GLN A 56 2.38 -17.04 -1.36
N ALA A 57 2.94 -17.00 -2.58
CA ALA A 57 3.82 -18.03 -3.09
C ALA A 57 5.12 -18.14 -2.27
N LEU A 58 5.74 -17.02 -1.92
CA LEU A 58 6.94 -17.01 -1.06
C LEU A 58 6.65 -17.55 0.34
N HIS A 59 5.53 -17.21 0.98
CA HIS A 59 5.14 -17.80 2.28
C HIS A 59 5.02 -19.34 2.21
N GLN A 60 4.45 -19.88 1.13
CA GLN A 60 4.42 -21.34 0.96
C GLN A 60 5.81 -21.95 0.75
N ILE A 61 6.67 -21.28 -0.02
CA ILE A 61 8.06 -21.71 -0.22
C ILE A 61 8.81 -21.69 1.12
N GLU A 62 8.64 -20.64 1.92
CA GLU A 62 9.22 -20.51 3.26
C GLU A 62 8.82 -21.67 4.16
N ALA A 63 7.54 -22.07 4.16
CA ALA A 63 7.08 -23.23 4.91
C ALA A 63 7.80 -24.54 4.50
N TYR A 64 8.07 -24.72 3.20
CA TYR A 64 8.84 -25.88 2.72
C TYR A 64 10.33 -25.82 3.09
N LEU A 65 10.93 -24.63 3.07
CA LEU A 65 12.32 -24.42 3.49
C LEU A 65 12.48 -24.63 5.00
N ALA A 66 11.54 -24.11 5.81
CA ALA A 66 11.55 -24.24 7.26
C ALA A 66 11.46 -25.70 7.70
N ALA A 67 10.70 -26.54 7.00
CA ALA A 67 10.66 -27.98 7.22
C ALA A 67 12.02 -28.69 7.02
N ARG A 68 12.95 -28.04 6.31
CA ARG A 68 14.33 -28.50 6.07
C ARG A 68 15.38 -27.69 6.84
N GLY A 69 14.95 -26.81 7.75
CA GLY A 69 15.84 -26.00 8.57
C GLY A 69 16.51 -24.82 7.85
N ALA A 70 15.96 -24.39 6.71
CA ALA A 70 16.45 -23.22 5.97
C ALA A 70 15.40 -22.09 5.99
N ALA A 71 15.85 -20.84 5.88
CA ALA A 71 15.02 -19.66 5.75
C ALA A 71 15.14 -19.05 4.35
N LEU A 72 14.14 -18.28 3.91
CA LEU A 72 14.24 -17.53 2.63
C LEU A 72 15.45 -16.59 2.62
N ALA A 73 15.77 -15.99 3.78
CA ALA A 73 16.88 -15.08 3.95
C ALA A 73 18.24 -15.73 3.62
N ASP A 74 18.40 -17.04 3.83
CA ASP A 74 19.64 -17.78 3.51
C ASP A 74 19.92 -17.79 2.00
N PHE A 75 18.89 -17.54 1.20
CA PHE A 75 18.95 -17.50 -0.26
C PHE A 75 18.81 -16.08 -0.83
N GLY A 76 18.83 -15.05 0.02
CA GLY A 76 18.62 -13.66 -0.40
C GLY A 76 17.19 -13.35 -0.85
N LEU A 77 16.23 -14.22 -0.52
CA LEU A 77 14.81 -14.01 -0.77
C LEU A 77 14.13 -13.46 0.50
N SER A 78 13.07 -12.68 0.34
CA SER A 78 12.24 -12.24 1.46
C SER A 78 10.79 -12.12 1.02
N THR A 79 9.85 -12.37 1.92
CA THR A 79 8.40 -12.17 1.71
C THR A 79 8.00 -10.69 1.80
N GLY A 80 8.98 -9.79 1.91
CA GLY A 80 8.78 -8.39 2.26
C GLY A 80 8.40 -8.21 3.74
N GLU A 81 8.20 -6.97 4.17
CA GLU A 81 7.73 -6.68 5.52
C GLU A 81 6.30 -7.21 5.74
N HIS A 82 6.05 -7.73 6.95
CA HIS A 82 4.72 -8.16 7.37
C HIS A 82 3.84 -6.94 7.66
N ARG A 83 3.27 -6.37 6.59
CA ARG A 83 2.35 -5.22 6.69
C ARG A 83 0.95 -5.70 7.11
N PRO A 84 0.21 -4.90 7.90
CA PRO A 84 -1.21 -5.13 8.13
C PRO A 84 -1.98 -5.21 6.81
N ARG A 85 -3.07 -5.99 6.77
CA ARG A 85 -3.86 -6.19 5.55
C ARG A 85 -4.39 -4.87 4.99
N GLU A 86 -4.76 -3.93 5.85
CA GLU A 86 -5.26 -2.62 5.49
C GLU A 86 -4.22 -1.79 4.73
N VAL A 87 -2.95 -1.92 5.12
CA VAL A 87 -1.82 -1.28 4.45
C VAL A 87 -1.61 -1.89 3.07
N GLU A 88 -1.63 -3.22 3.00
CA GLU A 88 -1.45 -3.97 1.75
C GLU A 88 -2.55 -3.62 0.74
N MET A 89 -3.81 -3.59 1.18
CA MET A 89 -4.95 -3.17 0.35
C MET A 89 -4.83 -1.73 -0.16
N GLU A 90 -4.19 -0.83 0.58
CA GLU A 90 -3.99 0.55 0.13
C GLU A 90 -2.92 0.63 -0.95
N ILE A 91 -1.81 -0.11 -0.80
CA ILE A 91 -0.75 -0.18 -1.81
C ILE A 91 -1.28 -0.83 -3.09
N GLU A 92 -1.96 -1.97 -2.98
CA GLU A 92 -2.58 -2.68 -4.10
C GLU A 92 -3.58 -1.82 -4.87
N ALA A 93 -4.32 -0.96 -4.18
CA ALA A 93 -5.33 -0.09 -4.81
C ALA A 93 -4.71 0.89 -5.82
N PHE A 94 -3.43 1.22 -5.70
CA PHE A 94 -2.75 2.19 -6.56
C PHE A 94 -1.62 1.59 -7.41
N GLU A 95 -1.20 0.36 -7.15
CA GLU A 95 -0.10 -0.33 -7.84
C GLU A 95 -0.19 -0.24 -9.37
N SER A 96 -1.37 -0.54 -9.94
CA SER A 96 -1.60 -0.52 -11.39
C SER A 96 -1.59 0.87 -12.02
N ARG A 97 -1.57 1.94 -11.21
CA ARG A 97 -1.63 3.34 -11.65
C ARG A 97 -0.43 4.16 -11.20
N MET A 98 0.62 3.55 -10.65
CA MET A 98 1.78 4.27 -10.12
C MET A 98 2.43 5.18 -11.18
N ASP A 99 2.52 4.72 -12.43
CA ASP A 99 3.02 5.49 -13.57
C ASP A 99 2.14 6.72 -13.89
N VAL A 100 0.82 6.54 -13.86
CA VAL A 100 -0.14 7.63 -14.07
C VAL A 100 -0.05 8.65 -12.95
N LEU A 101 0.03 8.19 -11.70
CA LEU A 101 0.17 9.05 -10.52
C LEU A 101 1.48 9.83 -10.55
N TRP A 102 2.59 9.19 -10.94
CA TRP A 102 3.87 9.86 -11.13
C TRP A 102 3.75 11.00 -12.15
N ASN A 103 3.19 10.73 -13.32
CA ASN A 103 3.02 11.75 -14.36
C ASN A 103 2.10 12.90 -13.91
N GLN A 104 1.02 12.59 -13.17
CA GLN A 104 0.13 13.61 -12.60
C GLN A 104 0.85 14.47 -11.57
N ALA A 105 1.65 13.86 -10.69
CA ALA A 105 2.47 14.57 -9.72
C ALA A 105 3.49 15.49 -10.40
N GLN A 106 4.24 15.01 -11.39
CA GLN A 106 5.21 15.82 -12.12
C GLN A 106 4.57 17.01 -12.84
N LEU A 107 3.39 16.80 -13.45
CA LEU A 107 2.63 17.89 -14.05
C LEU A 107 2.21 18.91 -12.99
N ALA A 108 1.73 18.46 -11.83
CA ALA A 108 1.33 19.34 -10.74
C ALA A 108 2.52 20.16 -10.22
N VAL A 109 3.68 19.53 -10.00
CA VAL A 109 4.93 20.19 -9.58
C VAL A 109 5.33 21.29 -10.57
N SER A 110 5.20 21.05 -11.87
CA SER A 110 5.51 22.06 -12.90
C SER A 110 4.61 23.31 -12.86
N GLN A 111 3.43 23.20 -12.23
CA GLN A 111 2.42 24.26 -12.11
C GLN A 111 2.39 24.90 -10.72
N MET A 112 3.21 24.43 -9.77
CA MET A 112 3.26 24.99 -8.43
C MET A 112 3.86 26.39 -8.42
N ASN A 113 3.31 27.25 -7.57
CA ASN A 113 4.00 28.48 -7.21
C ASN A 113 5.16 28.19 -6.22
N PRO A 114 6.09 29.14 -6.00
CA PRO A 114 7.24 28.92 -5.13
C PRO A 114 6.90 28.50 -3.69
N GLU A 115 5.83 29.05 -3.12
CA GLU A 115 5.40 28.72 -1.75
C GLU A 115 4.89 27.27 -1.66
N GLN A 116 4.10 26.84 -2.64
CA GLN A 116 3.60 25.46 -2.75
C GLN A 116 4.75 24.48 -2.96
N ALA A 117 5.72 24.80 -3.82
CA ALA A 117 6.89 23.96 -4.06
C ALA A 117 7.71 23.77 -2.78
N ILE A 118 7.92 24.83 -1.99
CA ILE A 118 8.60 24.74 -0.69
C ILE A 118 7.84 23.79 0.25
N CYS A 119 6.52 23.94 0.39
CA CYS A 119 5.72 23.03 1.21
C CYS A 119 5.78 21.58 0.72
N TYR A 120 5.66 21.37 -0.60
CA TYR A 120 5.71 20.06 -1.23
C TYR A 120 7.02 19.33 -0.93
N HIS A 121 8.16 19.96 -1.18
CA HIS A 121 9.46 19.37 -0.93
C HIS A 121 9.70 19.13 0.56
N THR A 122 9.36 20.11 1.42
CA THR A 122 9.53 19.98 2.87
C THR A 122 8.81 18.75 3.42
N VAL A 123 7.56 18.52 2.99
CA VAL A 123 6.77 17.38 3.47
C VAL A 123 7.34 16.05 2.96
N LEU A 124 7.69 15.97 1.67
CA LEU A 124 8.21 14.73 1.08
C LEU A 124 9.60 14.35 1.62
N ASP A 125 10.49 15.33 1.76
CA ASP A 125 11.84 15.10 2.28
C ASP A 125 11.78 14.57 3.72
N ASP A 126 10.92 15.15 4.56
CA ASP A 126 10.74 14.67 5.94
C ASP A 126 10.02 13.30 5.97
N CYS A 127 9.09 13.00 5.04
CA CYS A 127 8.46 11.68 4.91
C CYS A 127 9.45 10.55 4.56
N TRP A 128 10.44 10.83 3.72
CA TRP A 128 11.45 9.85 3.31
C TRP A 128 12.72 9.85 4.16
N SER A 129 12.81 10.74 5.14
CA SER A 129 13.93 10.79 6.08
C SER A 129 13.71 9.82 7.26
N ASP A 130 14.82 9.29 7.80
CA ASP A 130 14.82 8.56 9.09
C ASP A 130 14.69 9.52 10.30
N GLY A 131 14.26 10.75 10.07
CA GLY A 131 14.11 11.78 11.07
C GLY A 131 12.90 11.57 11.99
N PRO A 132 12.72 12.46 12.99
CA PRO A 132 11.53 12.43 13.84
C PRO A 132 10.27 12.70 13.00
N HIS A 133 9.19 12.02 13.36
CA HIS A 133 7.88 12.28 12.76
C HIS A 133 7.48 13.76 12.96
N ARG A 134 6.97 14.37 11.89
CA ARG A 134 6.59 15.79 11.89
C ARG A 134 5.10 15.99 11.67
N LEU A 135 4.59 17.08 12.21
CA LEU A 135 3.23 17.55 11.99
C LEU A 135 3.29 18.92 11.31
N TYR A 136 2.61 19.05 10.17
CA TYR A 136 2.50 20.32 9.45
C TYR A 136 1.07 20.84 9.46
N PHE A 137 0.95 22.15 9.51
CA PHE A 137 -0.29 22.86 9.25
C PHE A 137 -0.10 23.75 8.02
N ILE A 138 -0.77 23.40 6.92
CA ILE A 138 -0.73 24.19 5.68
C ILE A 138 -1.89 25.16 5.69
N ASP A 139 -1.59 26.44 5.96
CA ASP A 139 -2.55 27.52 5.86
C ASP A 139 -2.42 28.26 4.53
N GLY A 140 -3.54 28.77 4.03
CA GLY A 140 -3.60 29.57 2.82
C GLY A 140 -5.00 30.12 2.65
N LYS A 141 -5.13 31.29 2.02
CA LYS A 141 -6.44 31.87 1.71
C LYS A 141 -7.26 30.93 0.80
N ALA A 142 -8.58 31.11 0.80
CA ALA A 142 -9.46 30.41 -0.14
C ALA A 142 -8.98 30.62 -1.59
N GLY A 143 -9.03 29.56 -2.41
CA GLY A 143 -8.57 29.61 -3.80
C GLY A 143 -7.06 29.54 -4.03
N ARG A 144 -6.23 29.40 -3.00
CA ARG A 144 -4.75 29.28 -3.14
C ARG A 144 -4.23 27.87 -3.43
N GLY A 145 -5.10 26.96 -3.87
CA GLY A 145 -4.67 25.63 -4.32
C GLY A 145 -4.19 24.67 -3.21
N LYS A 146 -4.69 24.80 -1.97
CA LYS A 146 -4.35 23.85 -0.89
C LYS A 146 -4.68 22.40 -1.26
N THR A 147 -5.86 22.17 -1.81
CA THR A 147 -6.29 20.85 -2.31
C THR A 147 -5.37 20.33 -3.41
N PHE A 148 -4.93 21.23 -4.30
CA PHE A 148 -4.00 20.89 -5.38
C PHE A 148 -2.65 20.44 -4.82
N LEU A 149 -2.10 21.17 -3.84
CA LEU A 149 -0.85 20.82 -3.16
C LEU A 149 -0.96 19.46 -2.44
N VAL A 150 -1.99 19.27 -1.61
CA VAL A 150 -2.19 18.01 -0.88
C VAL A 150 -2.34 16.83 -1.83
N ARG A 151 -3.10 17.00 -2.93
CA ARG A 151 -3.25 15.98 -3.95
C ARG A 151 -1.92 15.61 -4.60
N ALA A 152 -1.10 16.60 -4.97
CA ALA A 152 0.21 16.35 -5.56
C ALA A 152 1.14 15.56 -4.62
N ILE A 153 1.13 15.88 -3.32
CA ILE A 153 1.89 15.12 -2.31
C ILE A 153 1.40 13.66 -2.27
N CYS A 154 0.09 13.44 -2.21
CA CYS A 154 -0.47 12.08 -2.17
C CYS A 154 -0.18 11.28 -3.44
N ASP A 155 -0.31 11.89 -4.62
CA ASP A 155 -0.04 11.23 -5.91
C ASP A 155 1.46 10.85 -5.99
N THR A 156 2.35 11.69 -5.46
CA THR A 156 3.79 11.40 -5.40
C THR A 156 4.11 10.23 -4.49
N LEU A 157 3.61 10.24 -3.25
CA LEU A 157 3.81 9.15 -2.29
C LEU A 157 3.27 7.83 -2.87
N ARG A 158 2.04 7.83 -3.37
CA ARG A 158 1.42 6.62 -3.94
C ARG A 158 2.14 6.10 -5.18
N SER A 159 2.72 6.98 -5.99
CA SER A 159 3.54 6.57 -7.15
C SER A 159 4.85 5.87 -6.78
N GLN A 160 5.30 5.98 -5.52
CA GLN A 160 6.47 5.28 -4.98
C GLN A 160 6.08 4.09 -4.10
N ALA A 161 4.81 3.66 -4.15
CA ALA A 161 4.21 2.63 -3.30
C ALA A 161 4.20 3.00 -1.80
N ASP A 162 4.35 4.28 -1.46
CA ASP A 162 4.17 4.79 -0.11
C ASP A 162 2.69 4.97 0.23
N ILE A 163 2.39 5.01 1.53
CA ILE A 163 1.02 5.06 2.04
C ILE A 163 0.62 6.51 2.33
N ALA A 164 -0.45 6.96 1.69
CA ALA A 164 -1.08 8.25 1.97
C ALA A 164 -2.54 8.08 2.38
N ILE A 165 -2.84 8.28 3.67
CA ILE A 165 -4.19 8.22 4.23
C ILE A 165 -4.79 9.62 4.32
N ILE A 166 -5.98 9.80 3.76
CA ILE A 166 -6.65 11.09 3.70
C ILE A 166 -7.93 11.06 4.53
N ALA A 167 -7.97 11.94 5.53
CA ALA A 167 -9.12 12.14 6.41
C ALA A 167 -9.69 13.56 6.21
N GLY A 168 -10.92 13.66 5.71
CA GLY A 168 -11.68 14.91 5.65
C GLY A 168 -12.53 15.11 6.90
N SER A 169 -12.70 16.35 7.37
CA SER A 169 -13.63 16.65 8.47
C SER A 169 -15.09 16.37 8.08
N THR A 170 -15.41 16.58 6.79
CA THR A 170 -16.73 16.31 6.19
C THR A 170 -16.60 15.30 5.06
N ALA A 171 -17.73 14.64 4.71
CA ALA A 171 -17.79 13.74 3.57
C ALA A 171 -17.41 14.46 2.26
N LEU A 172 -17.88 15.70 2.07
CA LEU A 172 -17.55 16.49 0.89
C LEU A 172 -16.04 16.77 0.77
N SER A 173 -15.38 17.12 1.89
CA SER A 173 -13.93 17.29 1.89
C SER A 173 -13.18 16.00 1.58
N ALA A 174 -13.68 14.86 2.06
CA ALA A 174 -13.06 13.56 1.81
C ALA A 174 -13.18 13.15 0.33
N THR A 175 -14.33 13.42 -0.31
CA THR A 175 -14.57 13.06 -1.72
C THR A 175 -13.68 13.77 -2.74
N LEU A 176 -12.99 14.84 -2.33
CA LEU A 176 -12.00 15.52 -3.19
C LEU A 176 -10.77 14.65 -3.47
N TYR A 177 -10.58 13.58 -2.70
CA TYR A 177 -9.42 12.72 -2.79
C TYR A 177 -9.83 11.27 -3.00
N GLU A 178 -9.10 10.58 -3.87
CA GLU A 178 -9.32 9.17 -4.13
C GLU A 178 -9.08 8.35 -2.86
N ARG A 179 -10.09 7.54 -2.49
CA ARG A 179 -10.18 6.77 -1.25
C ARG A 179 -10.15 7.63 0.04
N GLY A 180 -10.40 8.93 -0.07
CA GLY A 180 -10.59 9.80 1.08
C GLY A 180 -11.79 9.38 1.93
N ARG A 181 -11.61 9.38 3.24
CA ARG A 181 -12.66 9.01 4.22
C ARG A 181 -12.88 10.16 5.20
N THR A 182 -14.00 10.16 5.91
CA THR A 182 -14.20 11.12 6.99
C THR A 182 -13.31 10.79 8.17
N ALA A 183 -12.85 11.80 8.92
CA ALA A 183 -12.07 11.60 10.13
C ALA A 183 -12.78 10.66 11.12
N HIS A 184 -14.12 10.75 11.21
CA HIS A 184 -14.94 9.83 11.99
C HIS A 184 -14.74 8.36 11.57
N SER A 185 -14.77 8.08 10.27
CA SER A 185 -14.58 6.72 9.74
C SER A 185 -13.12 6.25 9.83
N VAL A 186 -12.14 7.13 9.65
CA VAL A 186 -10.71 6.76 9.70
C VAL A 186 -10.27 6.44 11.13
N PHE A 187 -10.67 7.27 12.08
CA PHE A 187 -10.22 7.16 13.47
C PHE A 187 -11.22 6.46 14.40
N GLY A 188 -12.35 5.98 13.85
CA GLY A 188 -13.40 5.33 14.64
C GLY A 188 -14.02 6.24 15.69
N ILE A 189 -14.14 7.54 15.41
CA ILE A 189 -14.70 8.51 16.36
C ILE A 189 -16.19 8.24 16.48
N PRO A 190 -16.70 7.91 17.68
CA PRO A 190 -18.12 7.63 17.88
C PRO A 190 -18.94 8.88 17.62
N VAL A 191 -20.03 8.73 16.87
CA VAL A 191 -21.03 9.80 16.74
C VAL A 191 -21.82 9.79 18.03
N LEU A 192 -21.57 10.78 18.88
CA LEU A 192 -22.43 11.04 20.02
C LEU A 192 -23.68 11.73 19.49
N ASP A 193 -24.77 10.98 19.33
CA ASP A 193 -26.10 11.53 19.07
C ASP A 193 -26.60 12.25 20.34
N ALA A 194 -25.98 13.37 20.68
CA ALA A 194 -26.57 14.32 21.61
C ALA A 194 -27.64 15.11 20.85
N SER A 195 -28.74 14.43 20.50
CA SER A 195 -29.98 15.09 20.09
C SER A 195 -30.46 15.93 21.28
N PRO A 196 -30.46 17.27 21.19
CA PRO A 196 -31.09 18.09 22.22
C PRO A 196 -32.61 17.87 22.23
N PHE A 197 -33.19 17.21 21.22
CA PHE A 197 -34.64 17.04 21.09
C PHE A 197 -35.22 15.95 22.02
N GLU A 198 -34.43 15.00 22.50
CA GLU A 198 -34.95 13.96 23.42
C GLU A 198 -35.00 14.41 24.88
N LEU A 199 -34.23 15.44 25.26
CA LEU A 199 -34.26 15.99 26.63
C LEU A 199 -35.42 16.95 26.88
N TRP A 200 -36.09 17.47 25.84
CA TRP A 200 -37.24 18.38 26.00
C TRP A 200 -38.59 17.65 26.08
N ILE A 201 -38.64 16.36 25.74
CA ILE A 201 -39.89 15.58 25.80
C ILE A 201 -40.10 14.99 27.21
N SER A 202 -39.03 14.83 28.01
CA SER A 202 -39.13 14.39 29.41
C SER A 202 -39.62 15.47 30.38
N ASP A 203 -39.57 16.75 30.01
CA ASP A 203 -39.97 17.87 30.88
C ASP A 203 -41.39 18.42 30.62
N LEU A 204 -42.18 17.77 29.74
CA LEU A 204 -43.56 18.15 29.42
C LEU A 204 -44.62 17.09 29.81
N GLN A 205 -44.30 16.22 30.76
CA GLN A 205 -45.30 15.44 31.51
C GLN A 205 -45.35 15.87 32.98
N CYS A 206 -45.87 17.08 33.25
CA CYS A 206 -46.95 17.32 34.23
C CYS A 206 -47.47 18.75 34.13
#